data_AF-A0A0G2G513-F1
#
_entry.id   AF-A0A0G2G513-F1
#
_cell.length_a   1.000
_cell.length_b   1.000
_cell.length_c   1.000
_cell.angle_alpha   90.00
_cell.angle_beta   90.00
_cell.angle_gamma   90.00
#
_symmetry.space_group_name_H-M   'P 1'
#
loop_
_entity.id
_entity.type
_entity.pdbx_description
1 polymer ?
#
loop_
_entity_poly.entity_id
_entity_poly.type
_entity_poly.pdbx_seq_one_letter_code
_entity_poly.pdbx_strand_id
1 'polypeptide(L)'
;MSTSGSGAAKVDRQTTTPFLLKLFYRSNAFHRLDEFSPHSPAPPPPHLQIYTWPTCSLRELTHLLVSALPSLLPDPAIGTRLAFRLIFPDTRSGGGGGGGGGGGGGPGGPGGGGPGGPGRYLSKELGSVVVGGGGPGVEEDDGAAAAATTPTAPANGRSALDRLEGDADKTLADARFVIGDYVSCCILPPGADGSVAAGPPPASRAL
;
A
#
# COMPACT_ATOMS: atom_id res chain seq x y z
N MET A 1 8.14 27.46 -14.66
CA MET A 1 9.28 26.52 -14.68
C MET A 1 8.69 25.13 -14.56
N SER A 2 8.42 24.48 -15.70
CA SER A 2 7.64 23.23 -15.74
C SER A 2 8.55 22.06 -15.38
N THR A 3 8.37 21.47 -14.21
CA THR A 3 9.10 20.25 -13.82
C THR A 3 8.45 19.04 -14.48
N SER A 4 9.23 18.42 -15.36
CA SER A 4 8.98 17.15 -16.06
C SER A 4 8.46 16.06 -15.11
N GLY A 5 7.22 15.63 -15.31
CA GLY A 5 6.69 14.40 -14.70
C GLY A 5 7.25 13.19 -15.44
N SER A 6 7.98 12.33 -14.72
CA SER A 6 8.54 11.07 -15.20
C SER A 6 7.51 10.30 -16.04
N GLY A 7 7.80 10.09 -17.32
CA GLY A 7 6.93 9.39 -18.25
C GLY A 7 6.84 7.90 -17.93
N ALA A 8 5.98 7.53 -16.98
CA ALA A 8 5.51 6.16 -16.88
C ALA A 8 4.79 5.84 -18.20
N ALA A 9 5.34 4.90 -18.99
CA ALA A 9 4.79 4.53 -20.28
C ALA A 9 3.28 4.28 -20.15
N LYS A 10 2.48 5.02 -20.92
CA LYS A 10 1.02 4.95 -20.90
C LYS A 10 0.59 3.57 -21.41
N VAL A 11 0.43 2.62 -20.49
CA VAL A 11 -0.03 1.27 -20.81
C VAL A 11 -1.46 1.34 -21.36
N ASP A 12 -1.67 0.78 -22.55
CA ASP A 12 -3.01 0.62 -23.11
C ASP A 12 -3.72 -0.54 -22.43
N ARG A 13 -4.67 -0.20 -21.53
CA ARG A 13 -5.44 -1.14 -20.73
C ARG A 13 -6.47 -1.95 -21.55
N GLN A 14 -6.77 -1.57 -22.80
CA GLN A 14 -7.70 -2.33 -23.66
C GLN A 14 -7.02 -3.52 -24.34
N THR A 15 -5.73 -3.38 -24.66
CA THR A 15 -4.96 -4.38 -25.42
C THR A 15 -3.96 -5.13 -24.55
N THR A 16 -3.61 -4.59 -23.38
CA THR A 16 -2.67 -5.23 -22.45
C THR A 16 -3.43 -6.03 -21.41
N THR A 17 -3.11 -7.32 -21.25
CA THR A 17 -3.69 -8.16 -20.20
C THR A 17 -3.29 -7.66 -18.80
N PRO A 18 -4.24 -7.46 -17.87
CA PRO A 18 -3.92 -7.09 -16.49
C PRO A 18 -3.29 -8.26 -15.74
N PHE A 19 -2.48 -7.95 -14.72
CA PHE A 19 -2.01 -8.94 -13.77
C PHE A 19 -2.87 -8.95 -12.51
N LEU A 20 -2.79 -10.04 -11.74
CA LEU A 20 -3.45 -10.16 -10.46
C LEU A 20 -2.60 -9.55 -9.34
N LEU A 21 -3.12 -8.53 -8.68
CA LEU A 21 -2.58 -7.93 -7.47
C LEU A 21 -3.34 -8.46 -6.24
N LYS A 22 -2.60 -8.84 -5.19
CA LYS A 22 -3.16 -9.11 -3.86
C LYS A 22 -2.93 -7.90 -2.95
N LEU A 23 -4.01 -7.23 -2.60
CA LEU A 23 -4.03 -6.09 -1.68
C LEU A 23 -4.52 -6.56 -0.31
N PHE A 24 -3.60 -6.71 0.64
CA PHE A 24 -3.90 -6.99 2.02
C PHE A 24 -4.24 -5.70 2.76
N TYR A 25 -5.19 -5.75 3.69
CA TYR A 25 -5.59 -4.55 4.44
C TYR A 25 -5.76 -4.86 5.92
N ARG A 26 -5.51 -3.85 6.76
CA ARG A 26 -5.70 -3.92 8.21
C ARG A 26 -5.90 -2.52 8.80
N SER A 27 -6.72 -2.44 9.84
CA SER A 27 -6.91 -1.20 10.60
C SER A 27 -5.84 -1.03 11.67
N ASN A 28 -5.41 0.21 11.90
CA ASN A 28 -4.50 0.67 12.96
C ASN A 28 -3.04 0.17 12.89
N ALA A 29 -2.73 -0.88 12.14
CA ALA A 29 -1.38 -1.39 11.96
C ALA A 29 -1.23 -2.17 10.65
N PHE A 30 0.01 -2.37 10.19
CA PHE A 30 0.30 -3.33 9.13
C PHE A 30 0.26 -4.77 9.64
N HIS A 31 0.01 -5.71 8.72
CA HIS A 31 0.25 -7.13 8.96
C HIS A 31 1.74 -7.39 9.19
N ARG A 32 2.05 -8.37 10.03
CA ARG A 32 3.44 -8.76 10.26
C ARG A 32 3.94 -9.59 9.07
N LEU A 33 5.24 -9.54 8.81
CA LEU A 33 5.85 -10.20 7.64
C LEU A 33 5.75 -11.72 7.69
N ASP A 34 5.70 -12.31 8.89
CA ASP A 34 5.50 -13.74 9.10
C ASP A 34 4.11 -14.23 8.68
N GLU A 35 3.09 -13.36 8.70
CA GLU A 35 1.72 -13.69 8.30
C GLU A 35 1.59 -13.92 6.79
N PHE A 36 2.55 -13.44 5.99
CA PHE A 36 2.60 -13.66 4.54
C PHE A 36 3.32 -14.96 4.15
N SER A 37 3.95 -15.64 5.12
CA SER A 37 4.70 -16.87 4.84
C SER A 37 3.75 -18.02 4.49
N PRO A 38 4.03 -18.83 3.44
CA PRO A 38 3.22 -20.00 3.13
C PRO A 38 3.27 -21.09 4.23
N HIS A 39 4.24 -21.01 5.13
CA HIS A 39 4.39 -21.90 6.28
C HIS A 39 3.73 -21.34 7.55
N SER A 40 3.03 -20.19 7.45
CA SER A 40 2.29 -19.64 8.58
C SER A 40 1.18 -20.63 8.98
N PRO A 41 1.05 -20.96 10.29
CA PRO A 41 -0.01 -21.83 10.77
C PRO A 41 -1.40 -21.16 10.71
N ALA A 42 -1.47 -19.85 10.50
CA ALA A 42 -2.70 -19.08 10.40
C ALA A 42 -3.15 -18.94 8.93
N PRO A 43 -4.47 -18.83 8.65
CA PRO A 43 -4.95 -18.50 7.32
C PRO A 43 -4.38 -17.16 6.85
N PRO A 44 -4.21 -16.96 5.53
CA PRO A 44 -3.69 -15.72 5.00
C PRO A 44 -4.56 -14.52 5.43
N PRO A 45 -3.96 -13.35 5.70
CA PRO A 45 -4.73 -12.20 6.14
C PRO A 45 -5.78 -11.76 5.11
N PRO A 46 -6.83 -11.04 5.54
CA PRO A 46 -7.88 -10.56 4.65
C PRO A 46 -7.28 -9.71 3.52
N HIS A 47 -7.66 -10.04 2.29
CA HIS A 47 -7.10 -9.43 1.09
C HIS A 47 -8.13 -9.31 -0.02
N LEU A 48 -7.89 -8.34 -0.89
CA LEU A 48 -8.64 -8.08 -2.10
C LEU A 48 -7.79 -8.51 -3.31
N GLN A 49 -8.43 -9.21 -4.24
CA GLN A 49 -7.81 -9.63 -5.50
C GLN A 49 -8.21 -8.65 -6.61
N ILE A 50 -7.25 -7.89 -7.12
CA ILE A 50 -7.47 -6.82 -8.10
C ILE A 50 -6.77 -7.19 -9.40
N TYR A 51 -7.49 -7.17 -10.52
CA TYR A 51 -6.85 -7.20 -11.84
C TYR A 51 -6.47 -5.78 -12.25
N THR A 52 -5.17 -5.53 -12.42
CA THR A 52 -4.67 -4.18 -12.70
C THR A 52 -3.38 -4.17 -13.54
N TRP A 53 -2.83 -2.98 -13.78
CA TRP A 53 -1.64 -2.71 -14.58
C TRP A 53 -0.57 -1.99 -13.75
N PRO A 54 0.69 -1.92 -14.23
CA PRO A 54 1.75 -1.24 -13.49
C PRO A 54 1.49 0.27 -13.30
N THR A 55 0.67 0.86 -14.16
CA THR A 55 0.24 2.26 -14.08
C THR A 55 -0.81 2.53 -13.02
N CYS A 56 -1.24 1.52 -12.26
CA CYS A 56 -2.23 1.70 -11.20
C CYS A 56 -1.65 2.54 -10.06
N SER A 57 -2.36 3.60 -9.70
CA SER A 57 -1.95 4.55 -8.66
C SER A 57 -2.51 4.21 -7.28
N LEU A 58 -1.95 4.81 -6.23
CA LEU A 58 -2.49 4.68 -4.87
C LEU A 58 -3.92 5.23 -4.76
N ARG A 59 -4.27 6.25 -5.55
CA ARG A 59 -5.64 6.74 -5.70
C ARG A 59 -6.58 5.64 -6.21
N GLU A 60 -6.20 4.98 -7.31
CA GLU A 60 -7.00 3.89 -7.88
C GLU A 60 -7.14 2.72 -6.88
N LEU A 61 -6.04 2.33 -6.22
CA LEU A 61 -6.09 1.26 -5.20
C LEU A 61 -6.99 1.62 -4.03
N THR A 62 -6.96 2.88 -3.58
CA THR A 62 -7.83 3.38 -2.51
C THR A 62 -9.29 3.32 -2.95
N HIS A 63 -9.62 3.81 -4.13
CA HIS A 63 -10.98 3.77 -4.68
C HIS A 63 -11.51 2.34 -4.77
N LEU A 64 -10.70 1.41 -5.29
CA LEU A 64 -11.07 0.00 -5.40
C LEU A 64 -11.31 -0.65 -4.04
N LEU A 65 -10.44 -0.37 -3.06
CA LEU A 65 -10.57 -0.91 -1.71
C LEU A 65 -11.86 -0.44 -1.03
N VAL A 66 -12.15 0.86 -1.07
CA VAL A 66 -13.35 1.44 -0.42
C VAL A 66 -14.63 1.09 -1.17
N SER A 67 -14.57 1.00 -2.50
CA SER A 67 -15.72 0.59 -3.32
C SER A 67 -16.14 -0.85 -3.02
N ALA A 68 -15.17 -1.76 -2.88
CA ALA A 68 -15.43 -3.15 -2.55
C ALA A 68 -15.80 -3.36 -1.08
N LEU A 69 -15.23 -2.58 -0.16
CA LEU A 69 -15.40 -2.71 1.28
C LEU A 69 -15.77 -1.35 1.91
N PRO A 70 -17.02 -0.89 1.76
CA PRO A 70 -17.43 0.43 2.22
C PRO A 70 -17.44 0.56 3.76
N SER A 71 -17.54 -0.54 4.50
CA SER A 71 -17.50 -0.57 5.97
C SER A 71 -16.09 -0.44 6.56
N LEU A 72 -15.07 -0.34 5.71
CA LEU A 72 -13.68 -0.32 6.13
C LEU A 72 -13.23 1.05 6.64
N LEU A 73 -13.86 2.13 6.16
CA LEU A 73 -13.58 3.49 6.61
C LEU A 73 -14.57 3.90 7.70
N PRO A 74 -14.12 4.69 8.69
CA PRO A 74 -15.02 5.32 9.64
C PRO A 74 -15.93 6.33 8.92
N ASP A 75 -17.05 6.65 9.56
CA ASP A 75 -17.90 7.78 9.16
C ASP A 75 -17.75 8.90 10.21
N PRO A 76 -17.26 10.10 9.85
CA PRO A 76 -16.80 10.52 8.52
C PRO A 76 -15.44 9.92 8.14
N ALA A 77 -15.26 9.64 6.84
CA ALA A 77 -14.02 9.09 6.30
C ALA A 77 -12.88 10.11 6.21
N ILE A 78 -13.23 11.41 6.28
CA ILE A 78 -12.29 12.53 6.19
C ILE A 78 -11.25 12.44 7.32
N GLY A 79 -9.98 12.67 6.98
CA GLY A 79 -8.85 12.56 7.88
C GLY A 79 -8.31 11.13 8.04
N THR A 80 -8.95 10.13 7.44
CA THR A 80 -8.42 8.76 7.41
C THR A 80 -7.17 8.71 6.54
N ARG A 81 -6.08 8.19 7.08
CA ARG A 81 -4.84 7.92 6.33
C ARG A 81 -4.79 6.47 5.90
N LEU A 82 -4.55 6.22 4.61
CA LEU A 82 -4.21 4.90 4.10
C LEU A 82 -2.73 4.87 3.75
N ALA A 83 -1.95 4.08 4.49
CA ALA A 83 -0.53 3.89 4.26
C ALA A 83 -0.28 2.57 3.54
N PHE A 84 0.52 2.59 2.49
CA PHE A 84 0.80 1.43 1.65
C PHE A 84 2.25 0.97 1.76
N ARG A 85 2.45 -0.35 1.72
CA ARG A 85 3.76 -1.01 1.65
C ARG A 85 3.77 -2.09 0.59
N LEU A 86 4.89 -2.22 -0.09
CA LEU A 86 5.21 -3.40 -0.89
C LEU A 86 5.79 -4.47 0.02
N ILE A 87 5.26 -5.69 -0.10
CA ILE A 87 5.73 -6.88 0.59
C ILE A 87 6.21 -7.85 -0.47
N PHE A 88 7.47 -8.27 -0.41
CA PHE A 88 8.09 -9.12 -1.42
C PHE A 88 8.97 -10.18 -0.76
N PRO A 89 9.11 -11.36 -1.38
CA PRO A 89 9.95 -12.41 -0.84
C PRO A 89 11.42 -11.99 -0.82
N ASP A 90 12.12 -12.30 0.26
CA ASP A 90 13.55 -12.11 0.44
C ASP A 90 14.30 -13.17 -0.39
N THR A 91 14.78 -12.76 -1.56
CA THR A 91 15.59 -13.61 -2.44
C THR A 91 17.05 -13.73 -1.99
N ARG A 92 17.55 -12.85 -1.11
CA ARG A 92 18.93 -12.96 -0.57
C ARG A 92 19.05 -14.02 0.54
N SER A 93 17.94 -14.41 1.16
CA SER A 93 17.88 -15.50 2.14
C SER A 93 17.66 -16.88 1.50
N GLY A 94 17.41 -16.94 0.19
CA GLY A 94 17.00 -18.13 -0.56
C GLY A 94 18.11 -18.78 -1.39
N GLY A 95 19.37 -18.71 -0.94
CA GLY A 95 20.48 -19.51 -1.48
C GLY A 95 20.32 -20.99 -1.17
N GLY A 96 19.25 -21.60 -1.67
CA GLY A 96 18.92 -23.01 -1.52
C GLY A 96 18.39 -23.54 -2.86
N GLY A 97 19.27 -23.56 -3.86
CA GLY A 97 18.92 -23.99 -5.21
C GLY A 97 20.16 -24.31 -6.05
N GLY A 98 20.78 -25.46 -5.77
CA GLY A 98 21.48 -26.30 -6.76
C GLY A 98 22.79 -25.81 -7.36
N GLY A 99 23.91 -26.41 -6.94
CA GLY A 99 25.12 -26.48 -7.78
C GLY A 99 26.45 -26.61 -7.04
N GLY A 100 26.85 -27.85 -6.70
CA GLY A 100 28.25 -28.29 -6.75
C GLY A 100 29.24 -27.83 -5.67
N GLY A 101 29.61 -28.75 -4.78
CA GLY A 101 31.02 -28.95 -4.40
C GLY A 101 31.50 -28.41 -3.05
N GLY A 102 31.72 -29.33 -2.10
CA GLY A 102 32.97 -29.36 -1.32
C GLY A 102 33.00 -28.68 0.05
N GLY A 103 32.80 -29.50 1.10
CA GLY A 103 33.71 -29.54 2.25
C GLY A 103 33.50 -28.56 3.41
N GLY A 104 33.33 -29.12 4.62
CA GLY A 104 33.60 -28.42 5.89
C GLY A 104 32.52 -28.58 6.95
N GLY A 105 32.47 -29.75 7.60
CA GLY A 105 31.66 -29.95 8.79
C GLY A 105 32.22 -29.22 10.00
N GLY A 106 31.37 -28.48 10.71
CA GLY A 106 31.60 -27.97 12.07
C GLY A 106 30.55 -28.53 13.03
N PRO A 107 30.90 -28.82 14.30
CA PRO A 107 30.01 -29.52 15.22
C PRO A 107 28.88 -28.61 15.73
N GLY A 108 27.68 -29.20 15.84
CA GLY A 108 26.41 -28.51 16.01
C GLY A 108 26.15 -27.94 17.41
N GLY A 109 25.49 -26.78 17.41
CA GLY A 109 24.72 -26.27 18.55
C GLY A 109 23.23 -26.64 18.42
N PRO A 110 22.48 -26.78 19.53
CA PRO A 110 21.09 -27.18 19.50
C PRO A 110 20.20 -25.94 19.25
N GLY A 111 19.63 -25.84 18.05
CA GLY A 111 18.65 -24.82 17.70
C GLY A 111 18.33 -24.86 16.20
N GLY A 112 17.26 -25.56 15.84
CA GLY A 112 16.94 -25.97 14.47
C GLY A 112 16.91 -24.85 13.44
N GLY A 113 17.67 -25.05 12.37
CA GLY A 113 17.63 -24.27 11.13
C GLY A 113 18.11 -25.14 9.98
N GLY A 114 17.23 -26.01 9.48
CA GLY A 114 17.48 -26.79 8.27
C GLY A 114 17.69 -25.88 7.04
N PRO A 115 18.30 -26.39 5.96
CA PRO A 115 18.64 -25.60 4.79
C PRO A 115 17.34 -25.20 4.06
N GLY A 116 17.04 -23.90 4.05
CA GLY A 116 15.81 -23.35 3.45
C GLY A 116 14.76 -22.95 4.49
N GLY A 117 15.13 -22.09 5.45
CA GLY A 117 14.16 -21.45 6.35
C GLY A 117 13.02 -20.79 5.55
N PRO A 118 11.80 -20.72 6.13
CA PRO A 118 10.61 -20.25 5.43
C PRO A 118 10.90 -18.91 4.76
N GLY A 119 10.50 -18.77 3.50
CA GLY A 119 10.72 -17.57 2.69
C GLY A 119 10.43 -16.33 3.53
N ARG A 120 11.49 -15.61 3.91
CA ARG A 120 11.36 -14.38 4.68
C ARG A 120 10.76 -13.35 3.73
N TYR A 121 9.83 -12.54 4.20
CA TYR A 121 9.33 -11.42 3.42
C TYR A 121 10.00 -10.15 3.89
N LEU A 122 10.22 -9.22 2.97
CA LEU A 122 10.70 -7.88 3.22
C LEU A 122 9.56 -6.90 2.94
N SER A 123 9.58 -5.75 3.62
CA SER A 123 8.68 -4.65 3.32
C SER A 123 9.43 -3.41 2.88
N LYS A 124 8.89 -2.71 1.89
CA LYS A 124 9.32 -1.39 1.44
C LYS A 124 8.14 -0.43 1.48
N GLU A 125 8.38 0.79 1.91
CA GLU A 125 7.36 1.84 1.88
C GLU A 125 6.94 2.17 0.44
N LEU A 126 5.62 2.12 0.19
CA LEU A 126 5.04 2.47 -1.10
C LEU A 126 4.61 3.94 -1.10
N GLY A 127 3.94 4.41 -0.05
CA GLY A 127 3.51 5.79 0.14
C GLY A 127 2.27 5.86 1.04
N SER A 128 1.71 7.05 1.24
CA SER A 128 0.45 7.20 1.97
C SER A 128 -0.48 8.23 1.33
N VAL A 129 -1.78 8.01 1.47
CA VAL A 129 -2.82 8.94 1.05
C VAL A 129 -3.70 9.31 2.23
N VAL A 130 -4.25 10.52 2.20
CA VAL A 130 -5.21 11.00 3.21
C VAL A 130 -6.52 11.34 2.52
N VAL A 131 -7.62 10.82 3.07
CA VAL A 131 -8.97 11.06 2.56
C VAL A 131 -9.47 12.42 3.03
N GLY A 132 -9.94 13.26 2.11
CA GLY A 132 -10.48 14.58 2.42
C GLY A 132 -9.45 15.53 3.02
N GLY A 133 -8.18 15.40 2.64
CA GLY A 133 -7.16 16.40 2.96
C GLY A 133 -7.59 17.79 2.43
N GLY A 134 -7.30 18.82 3.23
CA GLY A 134 -7.87 20.16 3.05
C GLY A 134 -9.25 20.30 3.68
N GLY A 135 -9.32 20.28 5.02
CA GLY A 135 -10.54 20.61 5.76
C GLY A 135 -11.13 21.98 5.34
N PRO A 136 -12.39 22.28 5.69
CA PRO A 136 -13.00 23.57 5.38
C PRO A 136 -12.23 24.67 6.13
N GLY A 137 -11.30 25.34 5.44
CA GLY A 137 -10.44 26.35 6.08
C GLY A 137 -9.14 26.70 5.37
N VAL A 138 -8.75 26.02 4.29
CA VAL A 138 -7.71 26.53 3.38
C VAL A 138 -8.35 27.08 2.12
N GLU A 139 -8.88 28.29 2.24
CA GLU A 139 -9.04 29.17 1.09
C GLU A 139 -7.61 29.50 0.62
N GLU A 140 -7.13 28.83 -0.43
CA GLU A 140 -6.10 29.44 -1.27
C GLU A 140 -6.79 30.62 -1.97
N ASP A 141 -6.62 31.79 -1.38
CA ASP A 141 -6.92 33.09 -1.98
C ASP A 141 -6.08 33.24 -3.25
N ASP A 142 -6.59 32.72 -4.37
CA ASP A 142 -6.17 33.15 -5.69
C ASP A 142 -7.43 33.23 -6.57
N GLY A 143 -7.98 34.45 -6.60
CA GLY A 143 -9.27 34.75 -7.18
C GLY A 143 -9.37 34.47 -8.68
N ALA A 144 -10.41 33.70 -9.05
CA ALA A 144 -11.12 33.88 -10.31
C ALA A 144 -12.53 33.26 -10.26
N ALA A 145 -13.52 34.14 -10.09
CA ALA A 145 -14.90 34.06 -10.62
C ALA A 145 -15.77 32.80 -10.36
N ALA A 146 -16.64 32.96 -9.35
CA ALA A 146 -18.09 32.71 -9.37
C ALA A 146 -18.63 31.39 -9.98
N ALA A 147 -19.01 30.45 -9.11
CA ALA A 147 -20.31 29.77 -9.18
C ALA A 147 -20.68 29.08 -7.84
N ALA A 148 -21.77 29.57 -7.24
CA ALA A 148 -22.65 28.88 -6.30
C ALA A 148 -22.08 28.31 -4.98
N THR A 149 -22.14 29.14 -3.94
CA THR A 149 -22.28 28.70 -2.55
C THR A 149 -23.54 27.84 -2.41
N THR A 150 -23.35 26.53 -2.37
CA THR A 150 -24.30 25.60 -1.75
C THR A 150 -23.59 24.98 -0.54
N PRO A 151 -24.20 24.98 0.66
CA PRO A 151 -23.65 24.24 1.79
C PRO A 151 -23.80 22.76 1.45
N THR A 152 -22.76 22.19 0.85
CA THR A 152 -22.80 20.80 0.43
C THR A 152 -22.81 19.95 1.70
N ALA A 153 -23.86 19.14 1.80
CA ALA A 153 -24.14 18.12 2.80
C ALA A 153 -22.88 17.40 3.31
N PRO A 154 -22.91 16.79 4.52
CA PRO A 154 -21.78 16.00 5.02
C PRO A 154 -21.31 15.08 3.91
N ALA A 155 -20.05 15.25 3.50
CA ALA A 155 -19.50 14.56 2.34
C ALA A 155 -19.60 13.06 2.62
N ASN A 156 -20.60 12.41 2.02
CA ASN A 156 -20.70 10.97 1.98
C ASN A 156 -19.31 10.43 1.62
N GLY A 157 -18.82 9.41 2.32
CA GLY A 157 -17.43 8.94 2.22
C GLY A 157 -16.93 8.68 0.78
N ARG A 158 -17.84 8.54 -0.19
CA ARG A 158 -17.53 8.53 -1.64
C ARG A 158 -17.03 9.86 -2.21
N SER A 159 -17.63 11.01 -1.89
CA SER A 159 -17.13 12.31 -2.36
C SER A 159 -15.82 12.72 -1.69
N ALA A 160 -15.55 12.22 -0.48
CA ALA A 160 -14.27 12.43 0.18
C ALA A 160 -13.10 11.71 -0.53
N LEU A 161 -13.38 10.61 -1.24
CA LEU A 161 -12.38 9.89 -2.05
C LEU A 161 -11.94 10.66 -3.30
N ASP A 162 -12.69 11.68 -3.73
CA ASP A 162 -12.24 12.53 -4.85
C ASP A 162 -11.05 13.40 -4.43
N ARG A 163 -11.02 13.80 -3.15
CA ARG A 163 -9.97 14.62 -2.54
C ARG A 163 -8.97 13.76 -1.75
N LEU A 164 -8.16 12.99 -2.46
CA LEU A 164 -6.99 12.32 -1.88
C LEU A 164 -5.76 13.21 -1.98
N GLU A 165 -5.07 13.39 -0.86
CA GLU A 165 -3.77 14.07 -0.77
C GLU A 165 -2.64 13.05 -0.53
N GLY A 166 -1.39 13.53 -0.57
CA GLY A 166 -0.18 12.73 -0.35
C GLY A 166 0.33 12.08 -1.63
N ASP A 167 0.71 10.80 -1.56
CA ASP A 167 1.29 10.04 -2.68
C ASP A 167 0.23 9.48 -3.65
N ALA A 168 -0.93 10.15 -3.78
CA ALA A 168 -2.11 9.62 -4.48
C ALA A 168 -1.83 9.22 -5.94
N ASP A 169 -0.95 9.96 -6.63
CA ASP A 169 -0.63 9.73 -8.03
C ASP A 169 0.55 8.76 -8.25
N LYS A 170 1.21 8.32 -7.16
CA LYS A 170 2.30 7.36 -7.24
C LYS A 170 1.80 5.99 -7.69
N THR A 171 2.48 5.40 -8.67
CA THR A 171 2.07 4.15 -9.30
C THR A 171 2.83 2.93 -8.77
N LEU A 172 2.30 1.73 -9.04
CA LEU A 172 3.02 0.47 -8.79
C LEU A 172 4.36 0.42 -9.55
N ALA A 173 4.40 0.95 -10.77
CA ALA A 173 5.62 1.06 -11.56
C ALA A 173 6.67 1.96 -10.90
N ASP A 174 6.27 3.12 -10.36
CA ASP A 174 7.19 4.05 -9.66
C ASP A 174 7.85 3.39 -8.45
N ALA A 175 7.15 2.45 -7.83
CA ALA A 175 7.64 1.73 -6.67
C ALA A 175 8.50 0.50 -7.00
N ARG A 176 8.58 0.15 -8.29
CA ARG A 176 9.20 -1.07 -8.83
C ARG A 176 8.50 -2.35 -8.37
N PHE A 177 7.17 -2.33 -8.33
CA PHE A 177 6.37 -3.53 -8.09
C PHE A 177 6.70 -4.61 -9.13
N VAL A 178 6.84 -5.85 -8.68
CA VAL A 178 7.00 -7.04 -9.52
C VAL A 178 5.81 -7.96 -9.33
N ILE A 179 5.36 -8.61 -10.40
CA ILE A 179 4.27 -9.60 -10.31
C ILE A 179 4.70 -10.72 -9.36
N GLY A 180 3.88 -10.96 -8.34
CA GLY A 180 4.19 -11.87 -7.23
C GLY A 180 4.42 -11.14 -5.92
N ASP A 181 4.76 -9.84 -5.96
CA ASP A 181 4.75 -8.98 -4.79
C ASP A 181 3.31 -8.77 -4.29
N TYR A 182 3.19 -8.46 -3.02
CA TYR A 182 1.94 -8.09 -2.38
C TYR A 182 1.95 -6.61 -2.02
N VAL A 183 0.77 -6.00 -1.97
CA VAL A 183 0.59 -4.67 -1.40
C VAL A 183 -0.13 -4.83 -0.06
N SER A 184 0.38 -4.20 0.99
CA SER A 184 -0.29 -4.11 2.28
C SER A 184 -0.74 -2.66 2.51
N CYS A 185 -2.01 -2.49 2.88
CA CYS A 185 -2.62 -1.22 3.23
C CYS A 185 -2.95 -1.17 4.73
N CYS A 186 -2.39 -0.21 5.43
CA CYS A 186 -2.72 0.11 6.82
C CYS A 186 -3.68 1.30 6.82
N ILE A 187 -4.83 1.14 7.46
CA ILE A 187 -5.89 2.15 7.53
C ILE A 187 -5.85 2.75 8.92
N LEU A 188 -5.55 4.04 8.97
CA LEU A 188 -5.42 4.81 10.20
C LEU A 188 -6.58 5.79 10.26
N PRO A 189 -7.60 5.51 11.09
CA PRO A 189 -8.71 6.42 11.33
C PRO A 189 -8.21 7.81 11.79
N PRO A 190 -9.01 8.88 11.58
CA PRO A 190 -8.71 10.18 12.17
C PRO A 190 -8.73 10.11 13.70
N GLY A 191 -7.99 11.02 14.34
CA GLY A 191 -8.04 11.24 15.78
C GLY A 191 -9.42 11.70 16.25
N ALA A 192 -9.66 11.64 17.56
CA ALA A 192 -10.93 12.09 18.15
C ALA A 192 -11.21 13.58 17.93
N ASP A 193 -10.16 14.36 17.68
CA ASP A 193 -10.15 15.77 17.33
C ASP A 193 -10.26 16.02 15.81
N GLY A 194 -10.41 14.96 15.00
CA GLY A 194 -10.38 15.04 13.53
C GLY A 194 -8.98 15.17 12.95
N SER A 195 -7.92 15.07 13.77
CA SER A 195 -6.54 15.12 13.30
C SER A 195 -6.21 13.92 12.42
N VAL A 196 -5.35 14.13 11.42
CA VAL A 196 -4.86 13.03 10.58
C VAL A 196 -3.82 12.26 11.36
N ALA A 197 -4.02 10.94 11.51
CA ALA A 197 -3.05 10.07 12.17
C ALA A 197 -1.65 10.23 11.56
N ALA A 198 -0.62 10.23 12.41
CA ALA A 198 0.76 10.20 11.95
C ALA A 198 1.01 8.96 11.09
N GLY A 199 1.84 9.11 10.05
CA GLY A 199 2.24 8.00 9.22
C GLY A 199 2.88 6.89 10.06
N PRO A 200 2.65 5.60 9.73
CA PRO A 200 3.29 4.51 10.44
C PRO A 200 4.83 4.65 10.30
N PRO A 201 5.61 4.33 11.35
CA PRO A 201 7.06 4.49 11.32
C PRO A 201 7.65 3.76 10.12
N PRO A 202 8.72 4.28 9.48
CA PRO A 202 9.30 3.65 8.30
C PRO A 202 9.63 2.19 8.61
N ALA A 203 9.43 1.31 7.62
CA ALA A 203 9.79 -0.09 7.78
C ALA A 203 11.28 -0.17 8.14
N SER A 204 11.59 -0.69 9.32
CA SER A 204 12.95 -0.78 9.81
C SER A 204 13.79 -1.52 8.78
N ARG A 205 14.76 -0.83 8.16
CA ARG A 205 15.83 -1.50 7.42
C ARG A 205 16.60 -2.28 8.47
N ALA A 206 16.40 -3.59 8.53
CA ALA A 206 17.33 -4.46 9.23
C ALA A 206 18.69 -4.30 8.52
N LEU A 207 19.55 -3.49 9.15
CA LEU A 207 20.97 -3.35 8.81
C LEU A 207 21.68 -4.68 9.03
#